data_AF-A0A1F8W0Q0-F1
#
_entry.id   AF-A0A1F8W0Q0-F1
#
_cell.length_a   1.000
_cell.length_b   1.000
_cell.length_c   1.000
_cell.angle_alpha   90.00
_cell.angle_beta   90.00
_cell.angle_gamma   90.00
#
_symmetry.space_group_name_H-M   'P 1'
#
loop_
_entity.id
_entity.type
_entity.pdbx_description
1 polymer ?
#
loop_
_entity_poly.entity_id
_entity_poly.type
_entity_poly.pdbx_seq_one_letter_code
_entity_poly.pdbx_strand_id
1 'polypeptide(L)'
;MPPPDIELTDRELELFDQIRFDSSRHEDVRASIMPMVALAESLMKRGAIPDVRRLYFADPERNPGGRGKSRQDVFERNGTFGAEILAHPNFMKYLEYFVCGPRLPPEVIDEFKEAARFSGYLTGSDVVELIPKARAVVRSARLDPHEAADEFHKLVLECGAMPSSADSIRSAVRSVKVGR
;
A
#
# COMPACT_ATOMS: atom_id res chain seq x y z
N MET A 1 1.47 -12.87 5.89
CA MET A 1 1.44 -11.41 6.09
C MET A 1 2.84 -10.88 6.43
N PRO A 2 3.29 -9.76 5.82
CA PRO A 2 4.51 -9.07 6.23
C PRO A 2 4.43 -8.55 7.68
N PRO A 3 5.55 -8.47 8.42
CA PRO A 3 5.56 -7.87 9.74
C PRO A 3 5.28 -6.37 9.67
N PRO A 4 4.80 -5.75 10.77
CA PRO A 4 4.74 -4.29 10.88
C PRO A 4 6.12 -3.67 10.61
N ASP A 5 6.16 -2.61 9.80
CA ASP A 5 7.38 -1.85 9.52
C ASP A 5 7.37 -0.44 10.15
N ILE A 6 6.31 -0.16 10.93
CA ILE A 6 6.21 0.97 11.84
C ILE A 6 6.26 0.48 13.29
N GLU A 7 6.70 1.33 14.20
CA GLU A 7 6.66 1.04 15.63
C GLU A 7 5.20 0.91 16.09
N LEU A 8 4.84 -0.22 16.72
CA LEU A 8 3.54 -0.45 17.35
C LEU A 8 3.72 -0.51 18.87
N THR A 9 2.77 0.06 19.61
CA THR A 9 2.67 -0.20 21.05
C THR A 9 2.23 -1.65 21.30
N ASP A 10 2.48 -2.18 22.50
CA ASP A 10 2.03 -3.54 22.88
C ASP A 10 0.54 -3.76 22.58
N ARG A 11 -0.29 -2.75 22.89
CA ARG A 11 -1.73 -2.81 22.62
C ARG A 11 -2.06 -2.81 21.13
N GLU A 12 -1.35 -2.05 20.33
CA GLU A 12 -1.54 -2.03 18.87
C GLU A 12 -1.09 -3.34 18.24
N LEU A 13 -0.02 -3.96 18.76
CA LEU A 13 0.44 -5.28 18.33
C LEU A 13 -0.61 -6.36 18.64
N GLU A 14 -1.20 -6.35 19.84
CA GLU A 14 -2.31 -7.24 20.19
C GLU A 14 -3.51 -7.08 19.25
N LEU A 15 -3.85 -5.85 18.86
CA LEU A 15 -4.94 -5.57 17.91
C LEU A 15 -4.59 -6.08 16.52
N PHE A 16 -3.36 -5.84 16.07
CA PHE A 16 -2.84 -6.29 14.78
C PHE A 16 -2.90 -7.82 14.65
N ASP A 17 -2.50 -8.57 15.69
CA ASP A 17 -2.52 -10.04 15.71
C ASP A 17 -3.93 -10.64 15.69
N GLN A 18 -4.95 -9.88 16.08
CA GLN A 18 -6.36 -10.29 16.02
C GLN A 18 -6.96 -10.15 14.62
N ILE A 19 -6.38 -9.31 13.75
CA ILE A 19 -6.91 -9.05 12.40
C ILE A 19 -6.50 -10.19 11.46
N ARG A 20 -7.43 -10.62 10.61
CA ARG A 20 -7.22 -11.68 9.60
C ARG A 20 -7.15 -11.08 8.20
N PHE A 21 -6.05 -10.40 7.90
CA PHE A 21 -5.83 -9.64 6.65
C PHE A 21 -6.01 -10.47 5.37
N ASP A 22 -5.56 -11.73 5.37
CA ASP A 22 -5.61 -12.61 4.19
C ASP A 22 -6.92 -13.46 4.11
N SER A 23 -7.88 -13.30 5.02
CA SER A 23 -9.08 -14.16 5.04
C SER A 23 -10.21 -13.65 4.15
N SER A 24 -10.73 -14.54 3.31
CA SER A 24 -11.95 -14.33 2.53
C SER A 24 -13.22 -14.83 3.24
N ARG A 25 -13.09 -15.44 4.43
CA ARG A 25 -14.24 -15.97 5.18
C ARG A 25 -14.97 -14.82 5.87
N HIS A 26 -16.27 -14.74 5.65
CA HIS A 26 -17.11 -13.68 6.24
C HIS A 26 -17.00 -13.59 7.77
N GLU A 27 -16.84 -14.71 8.47
CA GLU A 27 -16.71 -14.75 9.93
C GLU A 27 -15.39 -14.12 10.41
N ASP A 28 -14.27 -14.46 9.76
CA ASP A 28 -12.95 -13.91 10.07
C ASP A 28 -12.90 -12.40 9.79
N VAL A 29 -13.49 -11.97 8.66
CA VAL A 29 -13.61 -10.56 8.31
C VAL A 29 -14.42 -9.82 9.36
N ARG A 30 -15.57 -10.37 9.79
CA ARG A 30 -16.41 -9.77 10.84
C ARG A 30 -15.69 -9.68 12.18
N ALA A 31 -15.00 -10.74 12.60
CA ALA A 31 -14.23 -10.77 13.84
C ALA A 31 -13.09 -9.72 13.83
N SER A 32 -12.57 -9.40 12.65
CA SER A 32 -11.50 -8.42 12.47
C SER A 32 -11.96 -6.95 12.51
N ILE A 33 -13.27 -6.66 12.42
CA ILE A 33 -13.77 -5.28 12.32
C ILE A 33 -13.41 -4.44 13.56
N MET A 34 -13.70 -4.92 14.76
CA MET A 34 -13.43 -4.12 15.96
C MET A 34 -11.93 -3.91 16.19
N PRO A 35 -11.06 -4.94 16.07
CA PRO A 35 -9.61 -4.75 16.13
C PRO A 35 -9.09 -3.77 15.06
N MET A 36 -9.63 -3.85 13.83
CA MET A 36 -9.27 -2.96 12.72
C MET A 36 -9.59 -1.49 13.03
N VAL A 37 -10.79 -1.19 13.55
CA VAL A 37 -11.17 0.17 13.96
C VAL A 37 -10.25 0.67 15.07
N ALA A 38 -10.09 -0.11 16.14
CA ALA A 38 -9.30 0.30 17.29
C ALA A 38 -7.82 0.53 16.93
N LEU A 39 -7.25 -0.31 16.06
CA LEU A 39 -5.88 -0.14 15.58
C LEU A 39 -5.76 1.12 14.72
N ALA A 40 -6.66 1.31 13.75
CA ALA A 40 -6.63 2.47 12.87
C ALA A 40 -6.76 3.79 13.65
N GLU A 41 -7.68 3.86 14.61
CA GLU A 41 -7.89 5.04 15.47
C GLU A 41 -6.65 5.33 16.33
N SER A 42 -6.05 4.31 16.94
CA SER A 42 -4.82 4.47 17.75
C SER A 42 -3.67 5.05 16.92
N LEU A 43 -3.42 4.44 15.74
CA LEU A 43 -2.36 4.86 14.82
C LEU A 43 -2.57 6.28 14.30
N MET A 44 -3.81 6.64 13.93
CA MET A 44 -4.15 7.99 13.47
C MET A 44 -4.00 9.01 14.60
N LYS A 45 -4.49 8.70 15.81
CA LYS A 45 -4.46 9.61 16.96
C LYS A 45 -3.04 10.00 17.36
N ARG A 46 -2.08 9.08 17.28
CA ARG A 46 -0.67 9.36 17.62
C ARG A 46 0.19 9.78 16.42
N GLY A 47 -0.37 9.81 15.20
CA GLY A 47 0.37 10.16 14.00
C GLY A 47 1.42 9.13 13.58
N ALA A 48 1.17 7.84 13.87
CA ALA A 48 2.12 6.76 13.58
C ALA A 48 2.25 6.43 12.10
N ILE A 49 1.18 6.67 11.34
CA ILE A 49 1.09 6.27 9.94
C ILE A 49 1.94 7.24 9.11
N PRO A 50 2.93 6.77 8.34
CA PRO A 50 3.71 7.62 7.46
C PRO A 50 2.83 8.45 6.53
N ASP A 51 3.16 9.74 6.36
CA ASP A 51 2.38 10.70 5.57
C ASP A 51 2.11 10.20 4.15
N VAL A 52 3.12 9.60 3.52
CA VAL A 52 3.01 9.01 2.18
C VAL A 52 1.89 7.96 2.07
N ARG A 53 1.68 7.17 3.14
CA ARG A 53 0.65 6.14 3.19
C ARG A 53 -0.72 6.75 3.43
N ARG A 54 -0.82 7.76 4.30
CA ARG A 54 -2.07 8.53 4.48
C ARG A 54 -2.49 9.20 3.16
N LEU A 55 -1.54 9.83 2.47
CA LEU A 55 -1.78 10.45 1.17
C LEU A 55 -2.14 9.42 0.11
N TYR A 56 -1.54 8.24 0.08
CA TYR A 56 -1.97 7.18 -0.84
C TYR A 56 -3.47 6.87 -0.75
N PHE A 57 -4.05 6.98 0.45
CA PHE A 57 -5.48 6.79 0.66
C PHE A 57 -6.32 8.03 0.29
N ALA A 58 -5.89 9.22 0.73
CA ALA A 58 -6.69 10.45 0.68
C ALA A 58 -6.41 11.38 -0.52
N ASP A 59 -5.32 11.16 -1.25
CA ASP A 59 -4.90 12.02 -2.37
C ASP A 59 -5.35 11.44 -3.73
N PRO A 60 -6.17 12.16 -4.51
CA PRO A 60 -6.57 11.74 -5.85
C PRO A 60 -5.41 11.54 -6.83
N GLU A 61 -4.31 12.30 -6.70
CA GLU A 61 -3.16 12.18 -7.62
C GLU A 61 -2.43 10.84 -7.44
N ARG A 62 -2.53 10.25 -6.25
CA ARG A 62 -1.92 8.96 -5.89
C ARG A 62 -2.82 7.76 -6.17
N ASN A 63 -3.95 7.97 -6.83
CA ASN A 63 -4.90 6.91 -7.20
C ASN A 63 -4.99 6.75 -8.73
N PRO A 64 -3.98 6.13 -9.37
CA PRO A 64 -3.97 5.96 -10.82
C PRO A 64 -5.15 5.10 -11.29
N GLY A 65 -6.00 5.69 -12.13
CA GLY A 65 -7.27 5.09 -12.57
C GLY A 65 -8.50 5.50 -11.75
N GLY A 66 -8.32 6.30 -10.68
CA GLY A 66 -9.39 6.83 -9.84
C GLY A 66 -10.26 7.90 -10.50
N ARG A 67 -9.88 8.38 -11.70
CA ARG A 67 -10.60 9.42 -12.47
C ARG A 67 -10.79 10.72 -11.65
N GLY A 68 -9.71 11.19 -11.04
CA GLY A 68 -9.71 12.40 -10.20
C GLY A 68 -10.30 12.19 -8.80
N LYS A 69 -10.41 10.95 -8.34
CA LYS A 69 -10.91 10.61 -6.99
C LYS A 69 -9.85 9.88 -6.19
N SER A 70 -9.73 10.22 -4.92
CA SER A 70 -8.93 9.47 -3.95
C SER A 70 -9.58 8.11 -3.66
N ARG A 71 -8.89 7.26 -2.90
CA ARG A 71 -9.48 6.00 -2.42
C ARG A 71 -10.53 6.27 -1.35
N GLN A 72 -10.34 7.31 -0.54
CA GLN A 72 -11.32 7.80 0.42
C GLN A 72 -12.62 8.26 -0.25
N ASP A 73 -12.53 9.07 -1.32
CA ASP A 73 -13.70 9.58 -2.06
C ASP A 73 -14.58 8.45 -2.59
N VAL A 74 -13.99 7.29 -2.88
CA VAL A 74 -14.73 6.10 -3.32
C VAL A 74 -15.63 5.55 -2.21
N PHE A 75 -15.18 5.56 -0.95
CA PHE A 75 -16.03 5.20 0.19
C PHE A 75 -17.14 6.22 0.39
N GLU A 76 -16.78 7.50 0.40
CA GLU A 76 -17.72 8.59 0.66
C GLU A 76 -18.82 8.65 -0.41
N ARG A 77 -18.45 8.49 -1.69
CA ARG A 77 -19.43 8.38 -2.78
C ARG A 77 -20.39 7.20 -2.60
N ASN A 78 -19.93 6.12 -1.98
CA ASN A 78 -20.75 4.93 -1.72
C ASN A 78 -21.53 5.04 -0.39
N GLY A 79 -21.49 6.19 0.28
CA GLY A 79 -22.25 6.47 1.50
C GLY A 79 -21.57 6.08 2.80
N THR A 80 -20.26 5.79 2.80
CA THR A 80 -19.48 5.47 4.01
C THR A 80 -18.55 6.63 4.34
N PHE A 81 -18.71 7.23 5.52
CA PHE A 81 -18.03 8.49 5.87
C PHE A 81 -17.26 8.41 7.18
N GLY A 82 -16.18 9.19 7.29
CA GLY A 82 -15.43 9.37 8.53
C GLY A 82 -15.04 8.05 9.20
N ALA A 83 -15.40 7.89 10.48
CA ALA A 83 -15.07 6.69 11.26
C ALA A 83 -15.70 5.39 10.71
N GLU A 84 -16.81 5.47 9.99
CA GLU A 84 -17.44 4.29 9.38
C GLU A 84 -16.54 3.62 8.33
N ILE A 85 -15.66 4.41 7.69
CA ILE A 85 -14.67 3.89 6.75
C ILE A 85 -13.76 2.88 7.45
N LEU A 86 -13.35 3.16 8.70
CA LEU A 86 -12.46 2.30 9.47
C LEU A 86 -13.07 0.95 9.82
N ALA A 87 -14.41 0.87 9.85
CA ALA A 87 -15.16 -0.36 10.09
C ALA A 87 -15.47 -1.14 8.80
N HIS A 88 -15.22 -0.55 7.63
CA HIS A 88 -15.58 -1.15 6.36
C HIS A 88 -14.58 -2.26 5.97
N PRO A 89 -15.02 -3.48 5.57
CA PRO A 89 -14.11 -4.58 5.21
C PRO A 89 -13.06 -4.23 4.15
N ASN A 90 -13.45 -3.50 3.09
CA ASN A 90 -12.52 -3.02 2.05
C ASN A 90 -11.46 -2.02 2.55
N PHE A 91 -11.57 -1.49 3.78
CA PHE A 91 -10.54 -0.65 4.38
C PHE A 91 -9.34 -1.45 4.89
N MET A 92 -9.53 -2.75 5.16
CA MET A 92 -8.51 -3.65 5.72
C MET A 92 -7.19 -3.63 4.93
N LYS A 93 -7.26 -3.63 3.60
CA LYS A 93 -6.06 -3.57 2.74
C LYS A 93 -5.29 -2.24 2.86
N TYR A 94 -5.97 -1.15 3.23
CA TYR A 94 -5.31 0.13 3.48
C TYR A 94 -4.70 0.16 4.88
N LEU A 95 -5.37 -0.43 5.87
CA LEU A 95 -4.76 -0.63 7.19
C LEU A 95 -3.53 -1.53 7.12
N GLU A 96 -3.57 -2.61 6.35
CA GLU A 96 -2.40 -3.48 6.10
C GLU A 96 -1.26 -2.65 5.53
N TYR A 97 -1.52 -1.86 4.49
CA TYR A 97 -0.50 -0.99 3.91
C TYR A 97 0.02 0.05 4.91
N PHE A 98 -0.85 0.65 5.72
CA PHE A 98 -0.46 1.64 6.72
C PHE A 98 0.54 1.07 7.72
N VAL A 99 0.39 -0.19 8.12
CA VAL A 99 1.19 -0.85 9.16
C VAL A 99 2.41 -1.58 8.61
N CYS A 100 2.28 -2.23 7.46
CA CYS A 100 3.28 -3.16 6.93
C CYS A 100 4.02 -2.65 5.68
N GLY A 101 3.55 -1.56 5.08
CA GLY A 101 4.11 -1.06 3.83
C GLY A 101 3.80 -1.92 2.60
N PRO A 102 4.53 -1.73 1.49
CA PRO A 102 4.30 -2.43 0.23
C PRO A 102 4.56 -3.94 0.38
N ARG A 103 3.68 -4.77 -0.19
CA ARG A 103 3.78 -6.22 -0.14
C ARG A 103 4.68 -6.76 -1.26
N LEU A 104 5.96 -6.40 -1.20
CA LEU A 104 7.01 -6.87 -2.10
C LEU A 104 8.10 -7.63 -1.33
N PRO A 105 8.90 -8.48 -2.00
CA PRO A 105 10.04 -9.12 -1.37
C PRO A 105 11.00 -8.08 -0.75
N PRO A 106 11.54 -8.30 0.47
CA PRO A 106 12.39 -7.32 1.15
C PRO A 106 13.58 -6.85 0.31
N GLU A 107 14.21 -7.76 -0.43
CA GLU A 107 15.32 -7.45 -1.32
C GLU A 107 14.97 -6.43 -2.41
N VAL A 108 13.70 -6.45 -2.88
CA VAL A 108 13.19 -5.50 -3.87
C VAL A 108 12.92 -4.14 -3.23
N ILE A 109 12.38 -4.15 -2.00
CA ILE A 109 12.12 -2.93 -1.24
C ILE A 109 13.43 -2.20 -0.95
N ASP A 110 14.44 -2.93 -0.46
CA ASP A 110 15.75 -2.37 -0.11
C ASP A 110 16.47 -1.80 -1.33
N GLU A 111 16.41 -2.49 -2.47
CA GLU A 111 17.02 -2.00 -3.71
C GLU A 111 16.42 -0.66 -4.18
N PHE A 112 15.10 -0.50 -4.10
CA PHE A 112 14.43 0.75 -4.45
C PHE A 112 14.74 1.86 -3.45
N LYS A 113 14.81 1.53 -2.16
CA LYS A 113 15.18 2.50 -1.11
C LYS A 113 16.63 2.97 -1.28
N GLU A 114 17.56 2.08 -1.62
CA GLU A 114 18.95 2.45 -1.90
C GLU A 114 19.07 3.35 -3.14
N ALA A 115 18.28 3.11 -4.19
CA ALA A 115 18.24 4.01 -5.34
C ALA A 115 17.78 5.43 -4.98
N ALA A 116 16.88 5.57 -3.99
CA ALA A 116 16.42 6.87 -3.51
C ALA A 116 17.39 7.53 -2.51
N ARG A 117 18.35 6.79 -1.96
CA ARG A 117 19.17 7.20 -0.80
C ARG A 117 20.04 8.42 -1.07
N PHE A 118 20.57 8.56 -2.29
CA PHE A 118 21.51 9.64 -2.62
C PHE A 118 20.82 11.00 -2.76
N SER A 119 19.65 11.03 -3.40
CA SER A 119 18.85 12.25 -3.65
C SER A 119 17.79 12.52 -2.58
N GLY A 120 17.45 11.51 -1.76
CA GLY A 120 16.34 11.55 -0.81
C GLY A 120 14.96 11.33 -1.44
N TYR A 121 14.91 11.15 -2.77
CA TYR A 121 13.69 10.87 -3.53
C TYR A 121 14.04 10.27 -4.90
N LEU A 122 13.15 9.47 -5.47
CA LEU A 122 13.29 9.00 -6.86
C LEU A 122 12.82 10.05 -7.85
N THR A 123 13.69 10.43 -8.78
CA THR A 123 13.35 11.23 -9.95
C THR A 123 12.62 10.39 -11.00
N GLY A 124 12.02 11.05 -12.00
CA GLY A 124 11.43 10.34 -13.14
C GLY A 124 12.44 9.46 -13.89
N SER A 125 13.70 9.90 -14.01
CA SER A 125 14.76 9.13 -14.64
C SER A 125 15.12 7.88 -13.83
N ASP A 126 15.24 8.01 -12.51
CA ASP A 126 15.54 6.87 -11.62
C ASP A 126 14.44 5.80 -11.73
N VAL A 127 13.17 6.23 -11.77
CA VAL A 127 12.05 5.29 -11.94
C VAL A 127 12.12 4.56 -13.28
N VAL A 128 12.48 5.25 -14.37
CA VAL A 128 12.64 4.62 -15.69
C VAL A 128 13.75 3.56 -15.68
N GLU A 129 14.85 3.81 -14.97
CA GLU A 129 15.94 2.85 -14.81
C GLU A 129 15.55 1.62 -13.96
N LEU A 130 14.61 1.79 -13.02
CA LEU A 130 14.11 0.72 -12.15
C LEU A 130 13.02 -0.15 -12.82
N ILE A 131 12.34 0.33 -13.87
CA ILE A 131 11.27 -0.42 -14.57
C ILE A 131 11.72 -1.81 -15.05
N PRO A 132 12.86 -1.99 -15.75
CA PRO A 132 13.30 -3.30 -16.19
C PRO A 132 13.45 -4.29 -15.03
N LYS A 133 13.96 -3.81 -13.88
CA LYS A 133 14.13 -4.61 -12.66
C LYS A 133 12.79 -5.03 -12.07
N ALA A 134 11.85 -4.10 -11.90
CA ALA A 134 10.50 -4.42 -11.44
C ALA A 134 9.83 -5.49 -12.33
N ARG A 135 9.95 -5.35 -13.66
CA ARG A 135 9.44 -6.35 -14.62
C ARG A 135 10.16 -7.70 -14.50
N ALA A 136 11.44 -7.73 -14.15
CA ALA A 136 12.20 -8.96 -13.94
C ALA A 136 11.76 -9.68 -12.65
N VAL A 137 11.52 -8.92 -11.57
CA VAL A 137 10.96 -9.43 -10.31
C VAL A 137 9.61 -10.11 -10.54
N VAL A 138 8.67 -9.42 -11.21
CA VAL A 138 7.34 -9.98 -11.49
C VAL A 138 7.42 -11.30 -12.27
N ARG A 139 8.34 -11.40 -13.23
CA ARG A 139 8.52 -12.65 -14.01
C ARG A 139 9.16 -13.76 -13.19
N SER A 140 10.24 -13.46 -12.48
CA SER A 140 11.03 -14.46 -11.74
C SER A 140 10.26 -15.05 -10.55
N ALA A 141 9.59 -14.19 -9.78
CA ALA A 141 8.76 -14.59 -8.66
C ALA A 141 7.32 -15.00 -9.07
N ARG A 142 7.00 -14.96 -10.37
CA ARG A 142 5.66 -15.28 -10.92
C ARG A 142 4.52 -14.53 -10.21
N LEU A 143 4.76 -13.27 -9.89
CA LEU A 143 3.77 -12.42 -9.24
C LEU A 143 2.64 -12.10 -10.21
N ASP A 144 1.42 -11.93 -9.70
CA ASP A 144 0.34 -11.39 -10.51
C ASP A 144 0.69 -9.95 -10.93
N PRO A 145 0.75 -9.63 -12.24
CA PRO A 145 1.16 -8.31 -12.70
C PRO A 145 0.24 -7.18 -12.25
N HIS A 146 -1.04 -7.47 -11.98
CA HIS A 146 -2.01 -6.46 -11.56
C HIS A 146 -1.83 -6.11 -10.09
N GLU A 147 -1.71 -7.12 -9.23
CA GLU A 147 -1.40 -6.94 -7.81
C GLU A 147 -0.02 -6.33 -7.62
N ALA A 148 1.01 -6.88 -8.27
CA ALA A 148 2.37 -6.38 -8.16
C ALA A 148 2.50 -4.93 -8.61
N ALA A 149 1.75 -4.51 -9.64
CA ALA A 149 1.79 -3.13 -10.11
C ALA A 149 1.36 -2.13 -9.03
N ASP A 150 0.32 -2.46 -8.25
CA ASP A 150 -0.15 -1.62 -7.16
C ASP A 150 0.87 -1.60 -6.00
N GLU A 151 1.57 -2.71 -5.73
CA GLU A 151 2.64 -2.74 -4.72
C GLU A 151 3.90 -1.96 -5.13
N PHE A 152 4.32 -2.04 -6.40
CA PHE A 152 5.42 -1.22 -6.92
C PHE A 152 5.07 0.28 -6.93
N HIS A 153 3.80 0.61 -7.20
CA HIS A 153 3.31 1.98 -7.11
C HIS A 153 3.46 2.54 -5.69
N LYS A 154 3.05 1.76 -4.67
CA LYS A 154 3.25 2.11 -3.26
C LYS A 154 4.73 2.32 -2.93
N LEU A 155 5.59 1.34 -3.28
CA LEU A 155 7.03 1.39 -2.99
C LEU A 155 7.70 2.64 -3.57
N VAL A 156 7.41 2.98 -4.83
CA VAL A 156 8.00 4.15 -5.48
C VAL A 156 7.50 5.46 -4.88
N LEU A 157 6.23 5.53 -4.44
CA LEU A 157 5.74 6.67 -3.65
C LEU A 157 6.45 6.78 -2.30
N GLU A 158 6.69 5.67 -1.60
CA GLU A 158 7.45 5.65 -0.34
C GLU A 158 8.89 6.11 -0.52
N CYS A 159 9.48 5.84 -1.69
CA CYS A 159 10.79 6.34 -2.09
C CYS A 159 10.76 7.81 -2.59
N GLY A 160 9.69 8.56 -2.32
CA GLY A 160 9.60 9.99 -2.59
C GLY A 160 9.30 10.37 -4.05
N ALA A 161 8.95 9.42 -4.91
CA ALA A 161 8.64 9.73 -6.29
C ALA A 161 7.35 10.55 -6.43
N MET A 162 7.30 11.37 -7.48
CA MET A 162 6.08 12.05 -7.89
C MET A 162 5.01 11.05 -8.36
N PRO A 163 3.70 11.35 -8.19
CA PRO A 163 2.63 10.43 -8.55
C PRO A 163 2.65 9.99 -10.03
N SER A 164 3.05 10.89 -10.94
CA SER A 164 3.19 10.59 -12.38
C SER A 164 4.30 9.57 -12.67
N SER A 165 5.43 9.66 -11.96
CA SER A 165 6.52 8.69 -12.04
C SER A 165 6.10 7.35 -11.45
N ALA A 166 5.42 7.37 -10.30
CA ALA A 166 4.87 6.16 -9.69
C ALA A 166 3.82 5.47 -10.58
N ASP A 167 3.04 6.21 -11.38
CA ASP A 167 2.11 5.60 -12.35
C ASP A 167 2.85 4.99 -13.56
N SER A 168 3.99 5.55 -13.93
CA SER A 168 4.82 5.03 -15.03
C SER A 168 5.33 3.61 -14.73
N ILE A 169 5.87 3.38 -13.53
CA ILE A 169 6.29 2.03 -13.12
C ILE A 169 5.11 1.09 -12.98
N ARG A 170 3.99 1.55 -12.41
CA ARG A 170 2.76 0.77 -12.26
C ARG A 170 2.26 0.27 -13.62
N SER A 171 2.15 1.17 -14.59
CA SER A 171 1.73 0.84 -15.96
C SER A 171 2.70 -0.13 -16.63
N ALA A 172 4.00 0.07 -16.43
CA ALA A 172 5.02 -0.83 -16.96
C ALA A 172 4.93 -2.24 -16.34
N VAL A 173 4.75 -2.36 -15.03
CA VAL A 173 4.59 -3.66 -14.34
C VAL A 173 3.31 -4.34 -14.78
N ARG A 174 2.19 -3.62 -14.85
CA ARG A 174 0.88 -4.17 -15.23
C ARG A 174 0.85 -4.73 -16.65
N SER A 175 1.73 -4.24 -17.54
CA SER A 175 1.86 -4.75 -18.92
C SER A 175 2.71 -6.02 -19.05
N VAL A 176 3.31 -6.52 -17.96
CA VAL A 176 4.10 -7.75 -17.99
C VAL A 176 3.18 -8.93 -18.33
N LYS A 177 3.58 -9.69 -19.35
CA LYS A 177 2.98 -10.99 -19.66
C LYS A 177 3.76 -12.06 -18.93
N VAL A 178 3.16 -12.64 -17.89
CA VAL A 178 3.67 -13.87 -17.27
C VAL A 178 3.09 -15.01 -18.11
N GLY A 179 3.95 -15.81 -18.75
CA GLY A 179 3.50 -16.98 -19.52
C GLY A 179 2.72 -17.91 -18.59
N ARG A 180 1.53 -18.35 -19.03
CA ARG A 180 0.76 -19.39 -18.35
C ARG A 180 1.52 -20.72 -18.36
#